data_AF-M1EN32-F1
#
_entry.id   AF-M1EN32-F1
#
_cell.length_a   1.000
_cell.length_b   1.000
_cell.length_c   1.000
_cell.angle_alpha   90.00
_cell.angle_beta   90.00
_cell.angle_gamma   90.00
#
_symmetry.space_group_name_H-M   'P 1'
#
loop_
_entity.id
_entity.type
_entity.pdbx_description
1 polymer ?
#
loop_
_entity_poly.entity_id
_entity_poly.type
_entity_poly.pdbx_seq_one_letter_code
_entity_poly.pdbx_strand_id
1 'polypeptide(L)'
;LPLLDRTIPDYTSFNTVDEWLEAIKMGQYKESFANAGFTSFDVVSQMMMEDILRVGVTLAGHQKKILNSIQVMRAQMNQIQSVEV
;
A
#
# COMPACT_ATOMS: atom_id res chain seq x y z
N LEU A 1 18.11 3.68 -25.34
CA LEU A 1 17.80 2.68 -24.28
C LEU A 1 16.74 3.31 -23.39
N PRO A 2 15.45 2.92 -23.46
CA PRO A 2 14.48 3.48 -22.54
C PRO A 2 14.72 2.81 -21.18
N LEU A 3 15.22 3.63 -20.25
CA LEU A 3 15.31 3.34 -18.83
C LEU A 3 13.92 2.93 -18.36
N LEU A 4 13.85 1.85 -17.59
CA LEU A 4 12.62 1.39 -16.95
C LEU A 4 11.94 2.58 -16.27
N ASP A 5 10.88 3.07 -16.89
CA ASP A 5 9.98 4.05 -16.29
C ASP A 5 9.20 3.31 -15.20
N ARG A 6 9.89 3.09 -14.07
CA ARG A 6 9.25 2.78 -12.81
C ARG A 6 8.61 4.08 -12.35
N THR A 7 7.47 4.39 -12.94
CA THR A 7 6.53 5.32 -12.32
C THR A 7 6.23 4.73 -10.93
N ILE A 8 6.89 5.27 -9.91
CA ILE A 8 6.44 5.06 -8.54
C ILE A 8 5.04 5.67 -8.56
N PRO A 9 3.98 4.88 -8.34
CA PRO A 9 2.65 5.45 -8.36
C PRO A 9 2.62 6.55 -7.30
N ASP A 10 2.13 7.72 -7.69
CA ASP A 10 1.87 8.78 -6.74
C ASP A 10 0.77 8.28 -5.81
N TYR A 11 1.10 7.89 -4.57
CA TYR A 11 0.13 7.30 -3.67
C TYR A 11 -0.90 8.32 -3.17
N THR A 12 -0.67 9.62 -3.42
CA THR A 12 -1.68 10.67 -3.22
C THR A 12 -2.77 10.69 -4.29
N SER A 13 -2.56 9.98 -5.42
CA SER A 13 -3.51 9.90 -6.53
C SER A 13 -4.50 8.74 -6.44
N PHE A 14 -4.30 7.79 -5.51
CA PHE A 14 -5.26 6.71 -5.30
C PHE A 14 -6.40 7.16 -4.40
N ASN A 15 -7.64 6.82 -4.77
CA ASN A 15 -8.82 7.21 -4.01
C ASN A 15 -9.28 6.09 -3.07
N THR A 16 -8.83 4.84 -3.29
CA THR A 16 -9.23 3.68 -2.49
C THR A 16 -8.10 2.65 -2.29
N VAL A 17 -8.22 1.84 -1.23
CA VAL A 17 -7.32 0.69 -0.97
C VAL A 17 -7.36 -0.32 -2.12
N ASP A 18 -8.51 -0.48 -2.77
CA ASP A 18 -8.69 -1.39 -3.90
C ASP A 18 -7.86 -0.96 -5.13
N GLU A 19 -7.90 0.32 -5.47
CA GLU A 19 -7.09 0.89 -6.56
C GLU A 19 -5.60 0.73 -6.28
N TRP A 20 -5.19 1.00 -5.04
CA TRP A 20 -3.80 0.82 -4.60
C TRP A 20 -3.34 -0.64 -4.76
N LEU A 21 -4.14 -1.61 -4.31
CA LEU A 21 -3.83 -3.03 -4.46
C LEU A 21 -3.71 -3.44 -5.93
N GLU A 22 -4.55 -2.94 -6.83
CA GLU A 22 -4.39 -3.20 -8.28
C GLU A 22 -3.10 -2.62 -8.86
N ALA A 23 -2.78 -1.38 -8.48
CA ALA A 23 -1.60 -0.69 -8.98
C ALA A 23 -0.32 -1.45 -8.63
N ILE A 24 -0.25 -2.02 -7.41
CA ILE A 24 0.88 -2.86 -6.99
C ILE A 24 0.73 -4.33 -7.40
N LYS A 25 -0.26 -4.69 -8.22
CA LYS A 25 -0.52 -6.07 -8.68
C LYS A 25 -0.84 -7.05 -7.56
N MET A 26 -1.45 -6.57 -6.48
CA MET A 26 -1.93 -7.30 -5.31
C MET A 26 -3.47 -7.30 -5.21
N GLY A 27 -4.18 -7.00 -6.30
CA GLY A 27 -5.65 -6.92 -6.34
C GLY A 27 -6.39 -8.18 -5.85
N GLN A 28 -5.74 -9.34 -5.90
CA GLN A 28 -6.27 -10.60 -5.34
C GLN A 28 -6.55 -10.55 -3.82
N TYR A 29 -6.01 -9.56 -3.10
CA TYR A 29 -6.22 -9.40 -1.65
C TYR A 29 -7.26 -8.36 -1.26
N LYS A 30 -7.95 -7.72 -2.23
CA LYS A 30 -8.95 -6.66 -1.95
C LYS A 30 -9.99 -7.08 -0.93
N GLU A 31 -10.64 -8.22 -1.18
CA GLU A 31 -11.68 -8.74 -0.30
C GLU A 31 -11.11 -9.06 1.09
N SER A 32 -9.90 -9.62 1.16
CA SER A 32 -9.22 -9.89 2.42
C SER A 32 -8.94 -8.61 3.23
N PHE A 33 -8.48 -7.54 2.58
CA PHE A 33 -8.25 -6.25 3.23
C PHE A 33 -9.56 -5.64 3.72
N ALA A 34 -10.61 -5.64 2.89
CA ALA A 34 -11.93 -5.13 3.24
C ALA A 34 -12.55 -5.89 4.43
N ASN A 35 -12.52 -7.22 4.39
CA ASN A 35 -13.05 -8.09 5.45
C ASN A 35 -12.28 -7.93 6.77
N ALA A 36 -10.99 -7.59 6.71
CA ALA A 36 -10.17 -7.31 7.88
C ALA A 36 -10.28 -5.86 8.40
N GLY A 37 -11.07 -5.00 7.73
CA GLY A 37 -11.31 -3.61 8.12
C GLY A 37 -10.25 -2.61 7.63
N PHE A 38 -9.36 -3.00 6.71
CA PHE A 38 -8.33 -2.13 6.16
C PHE A 38 -8.85 -1.38 4.92
N THR A 39 -9.76 -0.44 5.12
CA THR A 39 -10.51 0.25 4.05
C THR A 39 -10.08 1.69 3.79
N SER A 40 -9.15 2.25 4.59
CA SER A 40 -8.60 3.60 4.38
C SER A 40 -7.08 3.61 4.43
N PHE A 41 -6.47 4.63 3.82
CA PHE A 41 -5.02 4.79 3.85
C PHE A 41 -4.47 5.15 5.23
N ASP A 42 -5.27 5.79 6.09
CA ASP A 42 -4.88 6.04 7.48
C ASP A 42 -4.63 4.75 8.26
N VAL A 43 -5.47 3.72 8.05
CA VAL A 43 -5.27 2.41 8.70
C VAL A 43 -4.23 1.56 7.98
N VAL A 44 -4.22 1.55 6.65
CA VAL A 44 -3.24 0.78 5.86
C VAL A 44 -1.82 1.28 6.09
N SER A 45 -1.65 2.60 6.21
CA SER A 45 -0.35 3.20 6.50
C SER A 45 0.18 2.80 7.87
N GLN A 46 -0.62 2.25 8.78
CA GLN A 46 -0.15 1.79 10.11
C GLN A 46 0.14 0.29 10.16
N MET A 47 -0.20 -0.47 9.12
CA MET A 47 -0.06 -1.92 9.11
C MET A 47 1.38 -2.40 9.28
N MET A 48 1.52 -3.51 9.98
CA MET A 48 2.78 -4.20 10.21
C MET A 48 2.74 -5.63 9.65
N MET A 49 3.83 -6.40 9.77
CA MET A 49 3.91 -7.75 9.19
C MET A 49 2.80 -8.68 9.73
N GLU A 50 2.48 -8.55 11.01
CA GLU A 50 1.41 -9.29 11.69
C GLU A 50 0.03 -9.03 11.06
N ASP A 51 -0.25 -7.80 10.63
CA ASP A 51 -1.51 -7.47 9.95
C ASP A 51 -1.57 -8.09 8.55
N ILE A 52 -0.46 -8.03 7.81
CA ILE A 52 -0.35 -8.64 6.49
C ILE A 52 -0.60 -10.15 6.56
N LEU A 53 -0.06 -10.81 7.59
CA LEU A 53 -0.34 -12.23 7.86
C LEU A 53 -1.79 -12.47 8.27
N ARG A 54 -2.37 -11.61 9.13
CA ARG A 54 -3.77 -11.71 9.59
C ARG A 54 -4.78 -11.55 8.46
N VAL A 55 -4.47 -10.72 7.46
CA VAL A 55 -5.25 -10.58 6.22
C VAL A 55 -5.17 -11.84 5.35
N GLY A 56 -4.19 -12.72 5.56
CA GLY A 56 -4.01 -13.95 4.81
C GLY A 56 -2.97 -13.87 3.68
N VAL A 57 -2.12 -12.84 3.68
CA VAL A 57 -1.01 -12.73 2.72
C VAL A 57 0.17 -13.56 3.23
N THR A 58 0.29 -14.80 2.76
CA THR A 58 1.31 -15.76 3.23
C THR A 58 2.55 -15.88 2.34
N LEU A 59 2.45 -15.45 1.07
CA LEU A 59 3.57 -15.51 0.14
C LEU A 59 4.59 -14.40 0.46
N ALA A 60 5.82 -14.78 0.78
CA ALA A 60 6.89 -13.85 1.17
C ALA A 60 7.14 -12.72 0.15
N GLY A 61 7.06 -13.03 -1.15
CA GLY A 61 7.17 -12.03 -2.20
C GLY A 61 6.03 -11.00 -2.20
N HIS A 62 4.81 -11.43 -1.86
CA HIS A 62 3.65 -10.56 -1.77
C HIS A 62 3.71 -9.69 -0.50
N GLN A 63 4.06 -10.30 0.64
CA GLN A 63 4.28 -9.59 1.90
C GLN A 63 5.29 -8.45 1.71
N LYS A 64 6.47 -8.76 1.15
CA LYS A 64 7.51 -7.77 0.89
C LYS A 64 7.02 -6.66 -0.03
N LYS A 65 6.26 -6.99 -1.08
CA LYS A 65 5.74 -6.00 -2.03
C LYS A 65 4.77 -5.02 -1.34
N ILE A 66 3.83 -5.54 -0.56
CA ILE A 66 2.84 -4.72 0.14
C ILE A 66 3.51 -3.84 1.20
N LEU A 67 4.37 -4.41 2.04
CA LEU A 67 5.08 -3.65 3.08
C LEU A 67 5.98 -2.56 2.51
N ASN A 68 6.70 -2.84 1.42
CA ASN A 68 7.50 -1.81 0.74
C ASN A 68 6.61 -0.67 0.20
N SER A 69 5.43 -0.99 -0.33
CA SER A 69 4.50 0.03 -0.81
C SER A 69 3.94 0.88 0.34
N ILE A 70 3.61 0.26 1.48
CA ILE A 70 3.19 0.96 2.71
C ILE A 70 4.30 1.90 3.21
N GLN A 71 5.56 1.49 3.16
CA GLN A 71 6.69 2.37 3.54
C GLN A 71 6.78 3.61 2.65
N VAL A 72 6.58 3.47 1.33
CA VAL A 72 6.58 4.62 0.41
C VAL A 72 5.37 5.53 0.69
N MET A 73 4.19 4.94 0.92
CA MET A 73 2.98 5.67 1.30
C MET A 73 3.19 6.51 2.57
N ARG A 74 3.77 5.94 3.63
CA ARG A 74 4.14 6.66 4.87
C ARG A 74 5.05 7.85 4.59
N ALA A 75 6.09 7.64 3.78
CA ALA A 75 7.05 8.69 3.46
C ALA A 75 6.39 9.88 2.74
N GLN A 76 5.45 9.61 1.83
CA GLN A 76 4.70 10.66 1.13
C GLN A 76 3.71 11.39 2.06
N MET A 77 2.97 10.67 2.90
CA MET A 77 2.05 11.28 3.88
C MET A 77 2.77 12.20 4.87
N ASN A 78 3.94 11.78 5.34
CA ASN A 78 4.76 12.60 6.25
C ASN A 78 5.29 13.87 5.57
N GLN A 79 5.60 13.82 4.27
CA GLN A 79 6.02 15.01 3.51
C GLN A 79 4.88 16.03 3.39
N ILE A 80 3.64 15.57 3.14
CA ILE A 80 2.46 16.46 3.06
C ILE A 80 2.21 17.15 4.40
N GLN A 81 2.22 16.40 5.50
CA GLN A 81 2.04 16.98 6.85
C GLN A 81 3.13 17.97 7.23
N SER A 82 4.36 17.81 6.71
CA SER A 82 5.48 18.72 6.99
C SER A 82 5.43 20.02 6.17
N VAL A 83 4.60 20.08 5.12
CA VAL A 83 4.46 21.27 4.25
C VAL A 83 3.30 22.17 4.72
N GLU A 84 2.36 21.63 5.49
CA GLU A 84 1.20 22.36 6.03
C GLU A 84 1.45 23.01 7.42
N VAL A 85 2.68 22.97 7.94
CA VAL A 85 3.11 23.61 9.19
C VAL A 85 4.01 24.83 8.99
#